data_AF-A0A0Q6F1Q9-F1
#
_entry.id   AF-A0A0Q6F1Q9-F1
#
_cell.length_a   1.000
_cell.length_b   1.000
_cell.length_c   1.000
_cell.angle_alpha   90.00
_cell.angle_beta   90.00
_cell.angle_gamma   90.00
#
_symmetry.space_group_name_H-M   'P 1'
#
loop_
_entity.id
_entity.type
_entity.pdbx_description
1 polymer ?
#
loop_
_entity_poly.entity_id
_entity_poly.type
_entity_poly.pdbx_seq_one_letter_code
_entity_poly.pdbx_strand_id
1 'polypeptide(L)'
;MTAGQFAVVAETGFPTPKSAALRWSVLNAGTLQEAMRLRGNGDLGIGTPTPKTRLDVDGPVRPKAYTVATLPAAAGIAGAIVHVADESGGPVPAFSDGTVWRRMTDRAVVS
;
A
#
# COMPACT_ATOMS: atom_id res chain seq x y z
N MET A 1 22.71 19.94 -6.90
CA MET A 1 21.96 19.40 -5.75
C MET A 1 21.24 18.15 -6.22
N THR A 2 21.50 17.00 -5.62
CA THR A 2 20.85 15.73 -6.02
C THR A 2 19.45 15.69 -5.40
N ALA A 3 18.41 15.68 -6.24
CA ALA A 3 17.01 15.75 -5.79
C ALA A 3 16.51 14.46 -5.08
N GLY A 4 17.23 13.35 -5.22
CA GLY A 4 16.94 12.07 -4.61
C GLY A 4 17.94 11.01 -5.10
N GLN A 5 17.93 9.83 -4.47
CA GLN A 5 18.82 8.74 -4.83
C GLN A 5 18.03 7.45 -5.02
N PHE A 6 18.27 6.78 -6.14
CA PHE A 6 17.97 5.37 -6.31
C PHE A 6 19.26 4.56 -6.11
N ALA A 7 19.21 3.52 -5.28
CA ALA A 7 20.38 2.71 -4.97
C ALA A 7 20.03 1.23 -4.82
N VAL A 8 20.98 0.39 -5.22
CA VAL A 8 21.05 -1.00 -4.77
C VAL A 8 21.88 -1.01 -3.48
N VAL A 9 21.32 -1.52 -2.39
CA VAL A 9 21.97 -1.52 -1.07
C VAL A 9 22.09 -2.96 -0.58
N ALA A 10 23.25 -3.36 -0.09
CA ALA A 10 23.38 -4.65 0.58
C ALA A 10 22.49 -4.67 1.83
N GLU A 11 21.62 -5.67 1.97
CA GLU A 11 20.86 -5.84 3.20
C GLU A 11 21.78 -6.43 4.27
N THR A 12 22.14 -5.64 5.29
CA THR A 12 22.83 -6.17 6.47
C THR A 12 21.82 -6.97 7.32
N GLY A 13 22.10 -8.25 7.58
CA GLY A 13 21.22 -9.12 8.40
C GLY A 13 20.96 -10.55 7.89
N PHE A 14 21.57 -10.99 6.78
CA PHE A 14 21.44 -12.38 6.30
C PHE A 14 22.81 -13.07 6.20
N PRO A 15 22.96 -14.34 6.63
CA PRO A 15 24.25 -15.04 6.68
C PRO A 15 24.72 -15.59 5.31
N THR A 16 24.62 -14.80 4.23
CA THR A 16 24.93 -15.09 2.79
C THR A 16 23.92 -15.96 2.02
N PRO A 17 23.74 -15.80 0.67
CA PRO A 17 24.38 -14.86 -0.26
C PRO A 17 23.64 -13.52 -0.36
N LYS A 18 24.34 -12.52 -0.93
CA LYS A 18 24.02 -11.08 -0.88
C LYS A 18 22.63 -10.73 -1.43
N SER A 19 21.59 -10.80 -0.60
CA SER A 19 20.33 -10.13 -0.87
C SER A 19 20.59 -8.62 -0.89
N ALA A 20 20.34 -8.00 -2.03
CA ALA A 20 20.36 -6.55 -2.16
C ALA A 20 18.93 -6.03 -2.15
N ALA A 21 18.73 -4.89 -1.51
CA ALA A 21 17.51 -4.12 -1.60
C ALA A 21 17.61 -3.07 -2.70
N LEU A 22 16.48 -2.75 -3.32
CA LEU A 22 16.30 -1.52 -4.07
C LEU A 22 15.74 -0.47 -3.11
N ARG A 23 16.43 0.66 -2.99
CA ARG A 23 16.04 1.77 -2.10
C ARG A 23 15.85 3.04 -2.91
N TRP A 24 14.79 3.78 -2.58
CA TRP A 24 14.61 5.16 -2.99
C TRP A 24 14.76 6.09 -1.78
N SER A 25 15.60 7.11 -1.92
CA SER A 25 15.75 8.18 -0.93
C SER A 25 15.35 9.52 -1.52
N VAL A 26 14.68 10.33 -0.71
CA VAL A 26 14.34 11.71 -1.04
C VAL A 26 15.15 12.65 -0.15
N LEU A 27 15.53 13.81 -0.70
CA LEU A 27 16.14 14.86 0.09
C LEU A 27 15.04 15.62 0.82
N ASN A 28 15.01 15.53 2.13
CA ASN A 28 14.09 16.29 2.98
C ASN A 28 14.92 17.15 3.94
N ALA A 29 14.73 18.48 3.86
CA ALA A 29 15.45 19.46 4.67
C ALA A 29 16.99 19.25 4.71
N GLY A 30 17.60 18.92 3.57
CA GLY A 30 19.05 18.70 3.45
C GLY A 30 19.55 17.31 3.88
N THR A 31 18.67 16.43 4.35
CA THR A 31 19.00 15.05 4.73
C THR A 31 18.36 14.05 3.78
N LEU A 32 19.11 13.04 3.33
CA LEU A 32 18.53 11.94 2.58
C LEU A 32 17.75 11.02 3.53
N GLN A 33 16.45 10.91 3.31
CA GLN A 33 15.57 10.01 4.03
C GLN A 33 15.12 8.89 3.10
N GLU A 34 15.08 7.66 3.63
CA GLU A 34 14.55 6.52 2.89
C GLU A 34 13.04 6.66 2.75
N ALA A 35 12.55 6.75 1.51
CA ALA A 35 11.12 6.87 1.23
C ALA A 35 10.47 5.49 1.02
N MET A 36 11.14 4.61 0.29
CA MET A 36 10.68 3.23 0.07
C MET A 36 11.84 2.27 -0.17
N ARG A 37 11.59 0.99 0.11
CA ARG A 37 12.52 -0.11 -0.11
C ARG A 37 11.81 -1.38 -0.57
N LEU A 38 12.35 -2.03 -1.59
CA LEU A 38 12.07 -3.42 -1.92
C LEU A 38 13.23 -4.29 -1.41
N ARG A 39 12.95 -5.15 -0.43
CA ARG A 39 13.93 -6.09 0.13
C ARG A 39 14.20 -7.24 -0.83
N GLY A 40 15.34 -7.91 -0.66
CA GLY A 40 15.70 -9.06 -1.49
C GLY A 40 14.77 -10.27 -1.35
N ASN A 41 13.94 -10.31 -0.31
CA ASN A 41 12.90 -11.32 -0.13
C ASN A 41 11.56 -10.96 -0.82
N GLY A 42 11.46 -9.77 -1.42
CA GLY A 42 10.28 -9.29 -2.14
C GLY A 42 9.35 -8.35 -1.34
N ASP A 43 9.69 -8.00 -0.10
CA ASP A 43 8.83 -7.14 0.73
C ASP A 43 9.07 -5.66 0.42
N LEU A 44 7.99 -4.91 0.17
CA LEU A 44 8.00 -3.47 -0.09
C LEU A 44 7.62 -2.70 1.19
N GLY A 45 8.56 -1.94 1.72
CA GLY A 45 8.34 -0.96 2.78
C GLY A 45 8.21 0.46 2.22
N ILE A 46 7.22 1.22 2.71
CA ILE A 46 7.10 2.67 2.48
C ILE A 46 7.19 3.35 3.84
N GLY A 47 8.19 4.21 4.03
CA GLY A 47 8.50 4.85 5.32
C GLY A 47 9.12 3.92 6.37
N THR A 48 9.16 2.60 6.14
CA THR A 48 9.77 1.61 7.05
C THR A 48 10.90 0.82 6.36
N PRO A 49 12.10 0.72 6.96
CA PRO A 49 13.20 -0.09 6.42
C PRO A 49 13.07 -1.58 6.77
N THR A 50 12.13 -1.94 7.66
CA THR A 50 11.94 -3.30 8.18
C THR A 50 10.48 -3.74 8.00
N PRO A 51 9.97 -3.83 6.75
CA PRO A 51 8.63 -4.31 6.47
C PRO A 51 8.40 -5.69 7.11
N LYS A 52 7.25 -5.85 7.76
CA LYS A 52 6.83 -7.09 8.43
C LYS A 52 5.91 -7.96 7.58
N THR A 53 5.46 -7.45 6.44
CA THR A 53 4.62 -8.13 5.45
C THR A 53 5.00 -7.65 4.04
N ARG A 54 4.40 -8.25 3.02
CA ARG A 54 4.70 -7.98 1.60
C ARG A 54 4.60 -6.50 1.22
N LEU A 55 3.61 -5.81 1.75
CA LEU A 55 3.45 -4.35 1.62
C LEU A 55 3.24 -3.77 3.02
N ASP A 56 4.23 -3.06 3.53
CA ASP A 56 4.18 -2.42 4.85
C ASP A 56 4.34 -0.91 4.67
N VAL A 57 3.34 -0.14 5.12
CA VAL A 57 3.30 1.32 5.00
C VAL A 57 3.29 1.90 6.40
N ASP A 58 4.33 2.66 6.75
CA ASP A 58 4.38 3.40 8.01
C ASP A 58 3.53 4.68 7.89
N GLY A 59 2.21 4.49 7.95
CA GLY A 59 1.23 5.58 7.89
C GLY A 59 -0.12 5.17 7.30
N PRO A 60 -1.08 6.10 7.24
CA PRO A 60 -2.40 5.83 6.68
C PRO A 60 -2.35 5.53 5.18
N VAL A 61 -3.13 4.54 4.74
CA VAL A 61 -3.37 4.26 3.32
C VAL A 61 -4.73 4.82 2.92
N ARG A 62 -4.74 5.71 1.93
CA ARG A 62 -5.97 6.26 1.35
C ARG A 62 -6.33 5.49 0.07
N PRO A 63 -7.29 4.55 0.10
CA PRO A 63 -7.76 3.91 -1.12
C PRO A 63 -8.50 4.93 -2.01
N LYS A 64 -8.61 4.63 -3.30
CA LYS A 64 -9.39 5.45 -4.22
C LYS A 64 -10.86 5.50 -3.76
N ALA A 65 -11.43 6.71 -3.80
CA ALA A 65 -12.82 6.93 -3.48
C ALA A 65 -13.71 6.73 -4.72
N TYR A 66 -14.87 6.13 -4.52
CA TYR A 66 -15.93 5.96 -5.51
C TYR A 66 -17.26 6.42 -4.92
N THR A 67 -18.19 6.79 -5.78
CA THR A 67 -19.62 6.78 -5.42
C THR A 67 -20.20 5.39 -5.65
N VAL A 68 -21.34 5.06 -5.04
CA VAL A 68 -22.05 3.78 -5.29
C VAL A 68 -22.23 3.57 -6.80
N ALA A 69 -22.62 4.63 -7.53
CA ALA A 69 -22.85 4.60 -8.97
C ALA A 69 -21.58 4.42 -9.83
N THR A 70 -20.39 4.71 -9.30
CA THR A 70 -19.12 4.64 -10.05
C THR A 70 -18.20 3.50 -9.60
N LEU A 71 -18.69 2.63 -8.71
CA LEU A 71 -17.93 1.47 -8.29
C LEU A 71 -17.59 0.56 -9.47
N PRO A 72 -16.33 0.14 -9.60
CA PRO A 72 -15.96 -0.79 -10.66
C PRO A 72 -16.59 -2.17 -10.39
N ALA A 73 -16.62 -3.04 -11.40
CA ALA A 73 -17.10 -4.40 -11.23
C ALA A 73 -16.31 -5.11 -10.11
N ALA A 74 -17.02 -5.64 -9.11
CA ALA A 74 -16.39 -6.38 -8.01
C ALA A 74 -15.83 -7.73 -8.47
N ALA A 75 -16.37 -8.28 -9.56
CA ALA A 75 -15.93 -9.55 -10.14
C ALA A 75 -14.46 -9.50 -10.60
N GLY A 76 -13.69 -10.53 -10.24
CA GLY A 76 -12.28 -10.67 -10.64
C GLY A 76 -11.28 -9.88 -9.78
N ILE A 77 -11.73 -9.13 -8.77
CA ILE A 77 -10.88 -8.33 -7.87
C ILE A 77 -11.19 -8.60 -6.38
N ALA A 78 -11.49 -9.87 -6.04
CA ALA A 78 -11.76 -10.26 -4.65
C ALA A 78 -10.63 -9.81 -3.71
N GLY A 79 -10.99 -9.22 -2.57
CA GLY A 79 -10.06 -8.66 -1.59
C GLY A 79 -9.59 -7.22 -1.89
N ALA A 80 -9.96 -6.63 -3.03
CA ALA A 80 -9.72 -5.21 -3.28
C ALA A 80 -10.48 -4.35 -2.27
N ILE A 81 -9.88 -3.22 -1.87
CA ILE A 81 -10.42 -2.27 -0.89
C ILE A 81 -10.62 -0.91 -1.56
N VAL A 82 -11.76 -0.28 -1.29
CA VAL A 82 -12.12 1.06 -1.76
C VAL A 82 -12.77 1.87 -0.64
N HIS A 83 -12.86 3.18 -0.84
CA HIS A 83 -13.71 4.04 -0.02
C HIS A 83 -14.97 4.42 -0.81
N VAL A 84 -16.15 4.17 -0.27
CA VAL A 84 -17.43 4.57 -0.88
C VAL A 84 -17.88 5.86 -0.21
N ALA A 85 -17.95 6.95 -0.96
CA ALA A 85 -18.14 8.30 -0.43
C ALA A 85 -19.60 8.65 -0.11
N ASP A 86 -20.56 7.96 -0.71
CA ASP A 86 -22.00 8.25 -0.65
C ASP A 86 -22.84 7.00 -0.36
N GLU A 87 -22.25 6.00 0.28
CA GLU A 87 -22.98 4.82 0.75
C GLU A 87 -24.14 5.20 1.67
N SER A 88 -25.24 4.46 1.58
CA SER A 88 -26.36 4.61 2.50
C SER A 88 -25.93 4.38 3.95
N GLY A 89 -26.15 5.39 4.80
CA GLY A 89 -25.67 5.41 6.18
C GLY A 89 -24.32 6.11 6.39
N GLY A 90 -23.71 6.61 5.32
CA GLY A 90 -22.54 7.48 5.34
C GLY A 90 -21.30 6.85 4.68
N PRO A 91 -20.25 7.66 4.44
CA PRO A 91 -19.04 7.19 3.78
C PRO A 91 -18.38 6.02 4.52
N VAL A 92 -18.01 4.96 3.79
CA VAL A 92 -17.49 3.73 4.40
C VAL A 92 -16.43 3.06 3.54
N PRO A 93 -15.41 2.45 4.14
CA PRO A 93 -14.57 1.48 3.44
C PRO A 93 -15.37 0.24 3.01
N ALA A 94 -15.11 -0.23 1.81
CA ALA A 94 -15.72 -1.44 1.26
C ALA A 94 -14.64 -2.39 0.71
N PHE A 95 -14.93 -3.68 0.71
CA PHE A 95 -14.11 -4.70 0.08
C PHE A 95 -14.92 -5.49 -0.95
N SER A 96 -14.26 -5.95 -2.00
CA SER A 96 -14.87 -6.88 -2.96
C SER A 96 -14.81 -8.29 -2.41
N ASP A 97 -15.94 -9.01 -2.42
CA ASP A 97 -15.99 -10.46 -2.15
C ASP A 97 -15.79 -11.33 -3.40
N GLY A 98 -15.50 -10.70 -4.55
CA GLY A 98 -15.40 -11.36 -5.85
C GLY A 98 -16.72 -11.42 -6.63
N THR A 99 -17.83 -10.97 -6.05
CA THR A 99 -19.15 -10.88 -6.70
C THR A 99 -19.77 -9.50 -6.53
N VAL A 100 -19.70 -8.91 -5.34
CA VAL A 100 -20.26 -7.60 -4.99
C VAL A 100 -19.31 -6.85 -4.06
N TRP A 101 -19.52 -5.54 -3.96
CA TRP A 101 -18.89 -4.72 -2.93
C TRP A 101 -19.63 -4.87 -1.61
N ARG A 102 -18.89 -5.10 -0.53
CA ARG A 102 -19.43 -5.17 0.82
C ARG A 102 -18.81 -4.12 1.71
N ARG A 103 -19.63 -3.49 2.55
CA ARG A 103 -19.15 -2.58 3.59
C ARG A 103 -18.28 -3.35 4.58
N MET A 104 -17.21 -2.74 5.05
CA MET A 104 -16.35 -3.34 6.06
C MET A 104 -17.01 -3.40 7.44
N THR A 105 -17.92 -2.48 7.74
CA THR A 105 -18.56 -2.37 9.06
C THR A 105 -19.46 -3.56 9.40
N ASP A 106 -20.20 -4.08 8.41
CA ASP A 106 -21.24 -5.10 8.64
C ASP A 106 -21.33 -6.19 7.55
N ARG A 107 -20.48 -6.13 6.52
CA ARG A 107 -20.50 -7.02 5.34
C ARG A 107 -21.80 -6.98 4.52
N ALA A 108 -22.68 -6.02 4.76
CA ALA A 108 -23.81 -5.78 3.88
C ALA A 108 -23.33 -5.32 2.50
N VAL A 109 -24.14 -5.55 1.47
CA VAL A 109 -23.85 -5.07 0.12
C VAL A 109 -23.92 -3.54 0.12
N VAL A 110 -22.94 -2.91 -0.53
CA VAL A 110 -22.92 -1.46 -0.77
C VAL A 110 -24.11 -1.08 -1.66
N SER A 111 -24.89 -0.08 -1.26
CA SER A 111 -26.15 0.33 -1.90
C SER A 111 -26.45 1.82 -1.74
#